data_AF-R5DLM9-F1
#
_entry.id   AF-R5DLM9-F1
#
_cell.length_a   1.000
_cell.length_b   1.000
_cell.length_c   1.000
_cell.angle_alpha   90.00
_cell.angle_beta   90.00
_cell.angle_gamma   90.00
#
_symmetry.space_group_name_H-M   'P 1'
#
loop_
_entity.id
_entity.type
_entity.pdbx_description
1 polymer ?
#
loop_
_entity_poly.entity_id
_entity_poly.type
_entity_poly.pdbx_seq_one_letter_code
_entity_poly.pdbx_strand_id
1 'polypeptide(L)'
;MASENIVQKKKQNQKKKQLLIITTIISVLLLLIIIFTSLCHIKIRLNGDSDETVEYGNEYTEEGATAAYTVLFSRKKPLAVTIDGIVDSSKVGKYHIKYKAKKGLFSSEKTRTVSVVDTECPVIELNHTDGYYPKKGEAYIEEGYTAHDNYDGDITNKVTRKETKRSITYTVSDSSGNIAVATREIEYNDGIAPTITLNGDSDITMNAGTAFDDPGCTASDSKGNDLTEAVTVDGDLNTYKAGDYTITYSVTDKYGNESSVERHIKINPLRQADTVSPGSKTVYLTFDDGPGEYTQQLLDTLAKYNVKATFFVTDGNSNYRYLLAKEAAAGHTVAIHSATHDYKYIYSSCDAYFEDLNRMSDIITEQTGKRPKLLRFPGGSSNTISKQYCSRIMSVLTKAVSDQGYKYFDWNVSSGDAGGTTSTSEVYNNVISGIQSHDISVVLQHDIKLFSVNAVEDIIVWGLANGYTFLPLTESSPAIHHGVNN
;
A
#
# COMPACT_ATOMS: atom_id res chain seq x y z
N MET A 1 18.05 -150.03 -10.70
CA MET A 1 18.22 -149.13 -9.54
C MET A 1 19.32 -148.06 -9.69
N ALA A 2 19.93 -147.84 -10.87
CA ALA A 2 20.91 -146.75 -11.07
C ALA A 2 20.34 -145.52 -11.82
N SER A 3 19.17 -145.61 -12.45
CA SER A 3 18.59 -144.54 -13.26
C SER A 3 17.76 -143.52 -12.47
N GLU A 4 17.08 -143.91 -11.39
CA GLU A 4 16.14 -143.03 -10.68
C GLU A 4 16.80 -142.00 -9.73
N ASN A 5 17.94 -142.34 -9.11
CA ASN A 5 18.62 -141.46 -8.15
C ASN A 5 19.35 -140.27 -8.83
N ILE A 6 19.76 -140.45 -10.09
CA ILE A 6 20.37 -139.41 -10.91
C ILE A 6 19.31 -138.36 -11.31
N VAL A 7 18.05 -138.76 -11.47
CA VAL A 7 16.95 -137.89 -11.90
C VAL A 7 16.53 -136.93 -10.78
N GLN A 8 16.45 -137.40 -9.53
CA GLN A 8 16.10 -136.53 -8.38
C GLN A 8 17.20 -135.51 -8.04
N LYS A 9 18.47 -135.90 -8.03
CA LYS A 9 19.59 -134.98 -7.77
C LYS A 9 19.74 -133.93 -8.88
N LYS A 10 19.50 -134.32 -10.14
CA LYS A 10 19.39 -133.37 -11.26
C LYS A 10 18.23 -132.39 -11.06
N LYS A 11 17.03 -132.84 -10.69
CA LYS A 11 15.87 -131.95 -10.45
C LYS A 11 16.13 -130.94 -9.32
N GLN A 12 16.79 -131.34 -8.23
CA GLN A 12 17.06 -130.45 -7.09
C GLN A 12 18.18 -129.42 -7.39
N ASN A 13 19.25 -129.83 -8.10
CA ASN A 13 20.26 -128.91 -8.61
C ASN A 13 19.68 -127.96 -9.67
N GLN A 14 18.75 -128.43 -10.50
CA GLN A 14 18.06 -127.62 -11.49
C GLN A 14 17.15 -126.57 -10.84
N LYS A 15 16.45 -126.90 -9.74
CA LYS A 15 15.70 -125.94 -8.92
C LYS A 15 16.59 -124.91 -8.22
N LYS A 16 17.73 -125.30 -7.63
CA LYS A 16 18.70 -124.36 -7.03
C LYS A 16 19.36 -123.45 -8.08
N LYS A 17 19.72 -123.99 -9.26
CA LYS A 17 20.17 -123.18 -10.40
C LYS A 17 19.09 -122.22 -10.87
N GLN A 18 17.84 -122.67 -10.99
CA GLN A 18 16.72 -121.79 -11.34
C GLN A 18 16.53 -120.69 -10.31
N LEU A 19 16.57 -120.98 -9.01
CA LEU A 19 16.40 -119.98 -7.95
C LEU A 19 17.56 -118.98 -7.90
N LEU A 20 18.82 -119.43 -8.09
CA LEU A 20 20.00 -118.57 -8.18
C LEU A 20 19.95 -117.68 -9.43
N ILE A 21 19.50 -118.23 -10.57
CA ILE A 21 19.28 -117.46 -11.80
C ILE A 21 18.18 -116.42 -11.58
N ILE A 22 17.06 -116.79 -10.95
CA ILE A 22 15.96 -115.86 -10.65
C ILE A 22 16.41 -114.74 -9.71
N THR A 23 17.11 -115.07 -8.61
CA THR A 23 17.61 -114.05 -7.67
C THR A 23 18.67 -113.14 -8.30
N THR A 24 19.59 -113.68 -9.10
CA THR A 24 20.58 -112.87 -9.83
C THR A 24 19.90 -111.96 -10.87
N ILE A 25 18.89 -112.46 -11.58
CA ILE A 25 18.08 -111.65 -12.50
C ILE A 25 17.35 -110.54 -11.74
N ILE A 26 16.75 -110.83 -10.58
CA ILE A 26 16.07 -109.82 -9.76
C ILE A 26 17.08 -108.77 -9.25
N SER A 27 18.25 -109.17 -8.77
CA SER A 27 19.29 -108.23 -8.29
C SER A 27 19.85 -107.36 -9.42
N VAL A 28 20.08 -107.92 -10.61
CA VAL A 28 20.50 -107.16 -11.80
C VAL A 28 19.38 -106.22 -12.26
N LEU A 29 18.12 -106.67 -12.23
CA LEU A 29 16.97 -105.85 -12.55
C LEU A 29 16.82 -104.69 -11.54
N LEU A 30 17.03 -104.94 -10.24
CA LEU A 30 17.03 -103.90 -9.21
C LEU A 30 18.17 -102.90 -9.40
N LEU A 31 19.39 -103.37 -9.70
CA LEU A 31 20.54 -102.51 -9.98
C LEU A 31 20.31 -101.67 -11.25
N LEU A 32 19.75 -102.26 -12.31
CA LEU A 32 19.37 -101.56 -13.53
C LEU A 32 18.25 -100.56 -13.27
N ILE A 33 17.29 -100.87 -12.39
CA ILE A 33 16.25 -99.92 -11.96
C ILE A 33 16.91 -98.76 -11.19
N ILE A 34 17.85 -99.02 -10.28
CA ILE A 34 18.56 -97.97 -9.51
C ILE A 34 19.42 -97.08 -10.43
N ILE A 35 20.11 -97.67 -11.41
CA ILE A 35 20.90 -96.94 -12.41
C ILE A 35 19.96 -96.13 -13.32
N PHE A 36 18.86 -96.72 -13.78
CA PHE A 36 17.87 -96.05 -14.63
C PHE A 36 17.16 -94.91 -13.88
N THR A 37 16.87 -95.07 -12.60
CA THR A 37 16.25 -94.01 -11.78
C THR A 37 17.23 -92.92 -11.39
N SER A 38 18.53 -93.21 -11.20
CA SER A 38 19.54 -92.16 -10.95
C SER A 38 19.89 -91.34 -12.20
N LEU A 39 19.75 -91.95 -13.39
CA LEU A 39 20.03 -91.30 -14.66
C LEU A 39 18.83 -90.61 -15.30
N CYS A 40 17.64 -90.78 -14.73
CA CYS A 40 16.43 -90.06 -15.10
C CYS A 40 16.08 -89.00 -14.05
N HIS A 41 16.29 -87.73 -14.36
CA HIS A 41 15.97 -86.64 -13.45
C HIS A 41 15.21 -85.50 -14.13
N ILE A 42 14.38 -84.82 -13.34
CA ILE A 42 13.69 -83.59 -13.73
C ILE A 42 14.50 -82.43 -13.16
N LYS A 43 14.83 -81.45 -13.99
CA LYS A 43 15.47 -80.21 -13.56
C LYS A 43 14.51 -79.04 -13.78
N ILE A 44 14.21 -78.33 -12.70
CA ILE A 44 13.43 -77.08 -12.71
C ILE A 44 14.40 -75.89 -12.65
N ARG A 45 14.17 -74.88 -13.49
CA ARG A 45 14.86 -73.59 -13.48
C ARG A 45 13.81 -72.50 -13.33
N LEU A 46 13.93 -71.70 -12.28
CA LEU A 46 13.09 -70.52 -12.09
C LEU A 46 13.47 -69.48 -13.14
N ASN A 47 12.48 -68.75 -13.65
CA ASN A 47 12.72 -67.51 -14.40
C ASN A 47 12.82 -66.42 -13.34
N GLY A 48 13.96 -65.78 -13.17
CA GLY A 48 14.21 -64.85 -12.05
C GLY A 48 14.85 -65.51 -10.83
N ASP A 49 14.85 -64.79 -9.71
CA ASP A 49 15.59 -65.17 -8.50
C ASP A 49 14.81 -66.20 -7.67
N SER A 50 15.54 -66.95 -6.82
CA SER A 50 14.91 -67.88 -5.88
C SER A 50 14.35 -67.20 -4.65
N ASP A 51 14.84 -66.00 -4.34
CA ASP A 51 14.44 -65.20 -3.19
C ASP A 51 14.24 -63.77 -3.69
N GLU A 52 13.03 -63.26 -3.55
CA GLU A 52 12.64 -61.93 -4.03
C GLU A 52 12.06 -61.12 -2.88
N THR A 53 12.20 -59.80 -2.96
CA THR A 53 11.65 -58.86 -1.99
C THR A 53 10.68 -57.93 -2.70
N VAL A 54 9.50 -57.77 -2.13
CA VAL A 54 8.43 -56.91 -2.65
C VAL A 54 8.03 -55.93 -1.57
N GLU A 55 7.89 -54.67 -1.94
CA GLU A 55 7.41 -53.63 -1.02
C GLU A 55 5.94 -53.87 -0.68
N TYR A 56 5.54 -53.55 0.55
CA TYR A 56 4.14 -53.63 0.97
C TYR A 56 3.23 -52.82 0.03
N GLY A 57 2.11 -53.42 -0.38
CA GLY A 57 1.14 -52.78 -1.28
C GLY A 57 1.52 -52.78 -2.76
N ASN A 58 2.78 -53.03 -3.14
CA ASN A 58 3.19 -53.09 -4.54
C ASN A 58 2.72 -54.37 -5.24
N GLU A 59 2.43 -54.30 -6.54
CA GLU A 59 2.02 -55.47 -7.32
C GLU A 59 3.19 -56.46 -7.49
N TYR A 60 2.92 -57.75 -7.29
CA TYR A 60 3.86 -58.84 -7.58
C TYR A 60 3.42 -59.60 -8.84
N THR A 61 4.33 -59.75 -9.80
CA THR A 61 4.11 -60.54 -11.02
C THR A 61 4.96 -61.81 -10.99
N GLU A 62 4.31 -62.97 -11.08
CA GLU A 62 5.01 -64.26 -11.09
C GLU A 62 5.66 -64.56 -12.45
N GLU A 63 6.99 -64.65 -12.47
CA GLU A 63 7.81 -64.87 -13.68
C GLU A 63 7.80 -66.32 -14.21
N GLY A 64 7.35 -67.27 -13.40
CA GLY A 64 7.23 -68.69 -13.75
C GLY A 64 8.54 -69.48 -13.68
N ALA A 65 8.49 -70.71 -14.20
CA ALA A 65 9.67 -71.57 -14.26
C ALA A 65 9.60 -72.51 -15.46
N THR A 66 10.75 -73.01 -15.89
CA THR A 66 10.87 -74.04 -16.92
C THR A 66 11.35 -75.36 -16.32
N ALA A 67 10.82 -76.48 -16.83
CA ALA A 67 11.28 -77.82 -16.43
C ALA A 67 11.64 -78.67 -17.63
N ALA A 68 12.67 -79.50 -17.48
CA ALA A 68 13.04 -80.49 -18.48
C ALA A 68 13.35 -81.84 -17.83
N TYR A 69 12.90 -82.90 -18.49
CA TYR A 69 13.21 -84.28 -18.15
C TYR A 69 14.37 -84.79 -19.01
N THR A 70 15.37 -85.38 -18.35
CA THR A 70 16.53 -85.96 -19.02
C THR A 70 16.50 -87.49 -18.86
N VAL A 71 16.68 -88.20 -19.97
CA VAL A 71 16.83 -89.66 -20.03
C VAL A 71 18.16 -89.96 -20.72
N LEU A 72 18.83 -91.01 -20.28
CA LEU A 72 20.13 -91.46 -20.79
C LEU A 72 20.22 -91.39 -22.33
N PHE A 73 21.28 -90.74 -22.82
CA PHE A 73 21.60 -90.57 -24.25
C PHE A 73 20.51 -89.88 -25.11
N SER A 74 19.52 -89.20 -24.50
CA SER A 74 18.44 -88.50 -25.21
C SER A 74 18.46 -86.98 -25.02
N ARG A 75 17.89 -86.25 -26.00
CA ARG A 75 17.67 -84.80 -25.89
C ARG A 75 16.71 -84.50 -24.72
N LYS A 76 16.99 -83.41 -23.99
CA LYS A 76 16.13 -82.88 -22.93
C LYS A 76 14.72 -82.64 -23.48
N LYS A 77 13.70 -83.17 -22.83
CA LYS A 77 12.31 -82.94 -23.21
C LYS A 77 11.67 -81.92 -22.26
N PRO A 78 11.03 -80.86 -22.76
CA PRO A 78 10.33 -79.91 -21.91
C PRO A 78 9.19 -80.60 -21.16
N LEU A 79 8.95 -80.16 -19.93
CA LEU A 79 7.82 -80.55 -19.10
C LEU A 79 7.02 -79.31 -18.74
N ALA A 80 5.70 -79.46 -18.66
CA ALA A 80 4.85 -78.47 -18.04
C ALA A 80 5.22 -78.33 -16.56
N VAL A 81 5.27 -77.09 -16.08
CA VAL A 81 5.43 -76.76 -14.68
C VAL A 81 4.08 -76.35 -14.13
N THR A 82 3.67 -76.95 -13.03
CA THR A 82 2.54 -76.48 -12.24
C THR A 82 3.08 -75.53 -11.17
N ILE A 83 2.50 -74.33 -11.11
CA ILE A 83 2.83 -73.30 -10.13
C ILE A 83 1.75 -73.33 -9.05
N ASP A 84 2.16 -73.39 -7.80
CA ASP A 84 1.30 -73.56 -6.63
C ASP A 84 1.74 -72.58 -5.53
N GLY A 85 0.94 -71.57 -5.25
CA GLY A 85 1.25 -70.48 -4.34
C GLY A 85 0.78 -69.13 -4.88
N ILE A 86 0.40 -68.22 -3.99
CA ILE A 86 0.00 -66.85 -4.29
C ILE A 86 0.75 -65.94 -3.32
N VAL A 87 1.23 -64.80 -3.82
CA VAL A 87 1.80 -63.73 -2.99
C VAL A 87 0.70 -62.70 -2.76
N ASP A 88 0.40 -62.44 -1.49
CA ASP A 88 -0.52 -61.37 -1.09
C ASP A 88 0.32 -60.17 -0.63
N SER A 89 0.58 -59.23 -1.54
CA SER A 89 1.38 -58.03 -1.23
C SER A 89 0.67 -57.04 -0.30
N SER A 90 -0.61 -57.25 0.01
CA SER A 90 -1.32 -56.50 1.06
C SER A 90 -1.01 -56.99 2.47
N LYS A 91 -0.12 -57.97 2.63
CA LYS A 91 0.30 -58.54 3.91
C LYS A 91 1.80 -58.81 3.94
N VAL A 92 2.50 -58.16 4.85
CA VAL A 92 3.92 -58.41 5.14
C VAL A 92 4.12 -59.88 5.55
N GLY A 93 5.16 -60.53 5.03
CA GLY A 93 5.45 -61.92 5.33
C GLY A 93 6.24 -62.65 4.24
N LYS A 94 6.58 -63.91 4.51
CA LYS A 94 7.26 -64.79 3.55
C LYS A 94 6.27 -65.74 2.87
N TYR A 95 6.16 -65.59 1.56
CA TYR A 95 5.34 -66.41 0.69
C TYR A 95 6.22 -67.43 -0.04
N HIS A 96 5.70 -68.64 -0.23
CA HIS A 96 6.44 -69.72 -0.87
C HIS A 96 5.68 -70.20 -2.10
N ILE A 97 6.26 -69.99 -3.27
CA ILE A 97 5.70 -70.43 -4.55
C ILE A 97 6.41 -71.72 -4.95
N LYS A 98 5.63 -72.80 -5.12
CA LYS A 98 6.14 -74.13 -5.43
C LYS A 98 5.96 -74.44 -6.91
N TYR A 99 7.05 -74.84 -7.54
CA TYR A 99 7.11 -75.24 -8.93
C TYR A 99 7.27 -76.75 -8.99
N LYS A 100 6.24 -77.43 -9.46
CA LYS A 100 6.18 -78.89 -9.51
C LYS A 100 6.19 -79.36 -10.95
N ALA A 101 7.02 -80.36 -11.25
CA ALA A 101 7.03 -81.03 -12.55
C ALA A 101 7.09 -82.54 -12.36
N LYS A 102 6.29 -83.28 -13.13
CA LYS A 102 6.14 -84.73 -13.00
C LYS A 102 6.22 -85.43 -14.35
N LYS A 103 6.89 -86.58 -14.38
CA LYS A 103 6.90 -87.50 -15.54
C LYS A 103 6.90 -88.94 -15.04
N GLY A 104 5.76 -89.63 -15.18
CA GLY A 104 5.59 -90.99 -14.67
C GLY A 104 5.78 -91.04 -13.15
N LEU A 105 6.75 -91.85 -12.69
CA LEU A 105 7.11 -92.00 -11.27
C LEU A 105 8.09 -90.92 -10.77
N PHE A 106 8.66 -90.09 -11.65
CA PHE A 106 9.60 -89.04 -11.26
C PHE A 106 8.87 -87.71 -11.03
N SER A 107 9.17 -87.04 -9.92
CA SER A 107 8.72 -85.68 -9.62
C SER A 107 9.88 -84.84 -9.09
N SER A 108 9.86 -83.54 -9.39
CA SER A 108 10.76 -82.56 -8.79
C SER A 108 9.93 -81.35 -8.33
N GLU A 109 10.37 -80.73 -7.26
CA GLU A 109 9.82 -79.51 -6.69
C GLU A 109 10.98 -78.52 -6.50
N LYS A 110 10.72 -77.24 -6.80
CA LYS A 110 11.57 -76.11 -6.42
C LYS A 110 10.67 -75.04 -5.81
N THR A 111 11.21 -74.24 -4.90
CA THR A 111 10.47 -73.17 -4.23
C THR A 111 11.13 -71.82 -4.53
N ARG A 112 10.31 -70.80 -4.79
CA ARG A 112 10.69 -69.38 -4.67
C ARG A 112 10.14 -68.84 -3.35
N THR A 113 10.96 -68.10 -2.63
CA THR A 113 10.52 -67.33 -1.45
C THR A 113 10.33 -65.89 -1.87
N VAL A 114 9.14 -65.33 -1.65
CA VAL A 114 8.89 -63.89 -1.84
C VAL A 114 8.67 -63.29 -0.46
N SER A 115 9.51 -62.34 -0.07
CA SER A 115 9.39 -61.60 1.19
C SER A 115 8.71 -60.27 0.90
N VAL A 116 7.44 -60.16 1.27
CA VAL A 116 6.76 -58.86 1.31
C VAL A 116 7.20 -58.16 2.58
N VAL A 117 7.86 -57.02 2.44
CA VAL A 117 8.41 -56.22 3.54
C VAL A 117 8.00 -54.77 3.34
N ASP A 118 7.94 -54.03 4.43
CA ASP A 118 7.76 -52.59 4.37
C ASP A 118 9.12 -51.91 4.54
N THR A 119 9.52 -51.11 3.55
CA THR A 119 10.77 -50.34 3.51
C THR A 119 10.55 -48.83 3.36
N GLU A 120 9.29 -48.38 3.26
CA GLU A 120 8.99 -46.96 3.17
C GLU A 120 9.16 -46.31 4.54
N CYS A 121 9.74 -45.11 4.57
CA CYS A 121 9.85 -44.36 5.81
C CYS A 121 8.52 -43.67 6.09
N PRO A 122 8.16 -43.47 7.37
CA PRO A 122 7.02 -42.63 7.72
C PRO A 122 7.16 -41.20 7.18
N VAL A 123 6.05 -40.49 7.10
CA VAL A 123 5.99 -39.07 6.77
C VAL A 123 5.54 -38.31 8.01
N ILE A 124 6.31 -37.28 8.40
CA ILE A 124 5.94 -36.35 9.48
C ILE A 124 5.53 -35.01 8.84
N GLU A 125 4.33 -34.54 9.13
CA GLU A 125 3.85 -33.23 8.70
C GLU A 125 3.75 -32.30 9.92
N LEU A 126 4.34 -31.10 9.81
CA LEU A 126 4.38 -30.11 10.88
C LEU A 126 3.38 -28.99 10.57
N ASN A 127 2.48 -28.70 11.50
CA ASN A 127 1.57 -27.56 11.37
C ASN A 127 2.35 -26.23 11.45
N HIS A 128 1.78 -25.16 10.90
CA HIS A 128 2.35 -23.81 10.98
C HIS A 128 1.25 -22.76 11.16
N THR A 129 1.48 -21.84 12.10
CA THR A 129 0.68 -20.66 12.38
C THR A 129 1.48 -19.43 12.00
N ASP A 130 1.09 -18.78 10.91
CA ASP A 130 1.74 -17.57 10.43
C ASP A 130 1.74 -16.47 11.52
N GLY A 131 2.89 -15.82 11.73
CA GLY A 131 3.03 -14.70 12.66
C GLY A 131 3.20 -15.09 14.14
N TYR A 132 3.29 -16.38 14.48
CA TYR A 132 3.58 -16.80 15.85
C TYR A 132 5.08 -16.76 16.17
N TYR A 133 5.48 -15.80 17.01
CA TYR A 133 6.86 -15.67 17.50
C TYR A 133 6.86 -15.54 19.03
N PRO A 134 7.24 -16.59 19.79
CA PRO A 134 7.34 -16.49 21.24
C PRO A 134 8.32 -15.39 21.64
N LYS A 135 8.03 -14.66 22.72
CA LYS A 135 8.97 -13.64 23.21
C LYS A 135 10.21 -14.30 23.78
N LYS A 136 11.35 -13.61 23.71
CA LYS A 136 12.59 -14.11 24.28
C LYS A 136 12.42 -14.44 25.77
N GLY A 137 12.57 -15.72 26.12
CA GLY A 137 12.42 -16.24 27.48
C GLY A 137 11.09 -16.96 27.74
N GLU A 138 10.11 -16.84 26.83
CA GLU A 138 8.89 -17.64 26.89
C GLU A 138 9.11 -19.04 26.32
N ALA A 139 8.35 -20.00 26.84
CA ALA A 139 8.30 -21.33 26.26
C ALA A 139 7.54 -21.30 24.93
N TYR A 140 8.03 -22.05 23.95
CA TYR A 140 7.33 -22.25 22.70
C TYR A 140 6.08 -23.11 22.93
N ILE A 141 4.96 -22.72 22.33
CA ILE A 141 3.71 -23.49 22.33
C ILE A 141 3.68 -24.32 21.05
N GLU A 142 3.55 -25.64 21.20
CA GLU A 142 3.48 -26.59 20.09
C GLU A 142 2.28 -26.35 19.18
N GLU A 143 2.54 -26.10 17.89
CA GLU A 143 1.54 -25.84 16.85
C GLU A 143 0.88 -27.13 16.30
N GLY A 144 1.41 -28.30 16.66
CA GLY A 144 0.91 -29.61 16.29
C GLY A 144 1.68 -30.23 15.12
N TYR A 145 1.47 -31.53 14.95
CA TYR A 145 2.09 -32.37 13.92
C TYR A 145 1.30 -33.66 13.76
N THR A 146 1.44 -34.31 12.61
CA THR A 146 0.94 -35.65 12.31
C THR A 146 2.08 -36.53 11.81
N ALA A 147 1.93 -37.86 11.96
CA ALA A 147 2.83 -38.82 11.36
C ALA A 147 2.06 -40.03 10.82
N HIS A 148 2.32 -40.37 9.56
CA HIS A 148 1.67 -41.46 8.86
C HIS A 148 2.68 -42.35 8.16
N ASP A 149 2.34 -43.62 8.03
CA ASP A 149 3.11 -44.62 7.33
C ASP A 149 2.19 -45.47 6.43
N ASN A 150 2.74 -46.03 5.35
CA ASN A 150 1.98 -46.78 4.36
C ASN A 150 1.41 -48.10 4.93
N TYR A 151 2.10 -48.72 5.90
CA TYR A 151 1.76 -50.01 6.51
C TYR A 151 1.16 -49.86 7.91
N ASP A 152 1.76 -49.02 8.76
CA ASP A 152 1.30 -48.79 10.13
C ASP A 152 0.12 -47.79 10.23
N GLY A 153 -0.14 -46.99 9.19
CA GLY A 153 -1.19 -45.97 9.19
C GLY A 153 -0.82 -44.75 10.06
N ASP A 154 -1.74 -44.25 10.88
CA ASP A 154 -1.46 -43.14 11.80
C ASP A 154 -0.59 -43.59 12.99
N ILE A 155 0.62 -43.07 13.03
CA ILE A 155 1.61 -43.31 14.09
C ILE A 155 2.00 -42.02 14.81
N THR A 156 1.17 -40.97 14.76
CA THR A 156 1.42 -39.68 15.41
C THR A 156 1.73 -39.84 16.90
N ASN A 157 1.07 -40.76 17.58
CA ASN A 157 1.29 -41.04 19.01
C ASN A 157 2.64 -41.72 19.32
N LYS A 158 3.36 -42.25 18.31
CA LYS A 158 4.68 -42.85 18.44
C LYS A 158 5.81 -41.83 18.25
N VAL A 159 5.51 -40.61 17.82
CA VAL A 159 6.51 -39.56 17.60
C VAL A 159 7.18 -39.19 18.91
N THR A 160 8.51 -39.21 18.90
CA THR A 160 9.35 -38.69 19.98
C THR A 160 9.88 -37.30 19.61
N ARG A 161 10.01 -36.44 20.60
CA ARG A 161 10.47 -35.05 20.42
C ARG A 161 11.72 -34.78 21.21
N LYS A 162 12.66 -34.07 20.60
CA LYS A 162 13.85 -33.54 21.26
C LYS A 162 13.91 -32.03 21.04
N GLU A 163 13.78 -31.30 22.14
CA GLU A 163 13.74 -29.84 22.13
C GLU A 163 15.12 -29.25 22.45
N THR A 164 15.48 -28.20 21.71
CA THR A 164 16.61 -27.31 22.02
C THR A 164 16.09 -25.89 22.22
N LYS A 165 16.98 -24.94 22.53
CA LYS A 165 16.59 -23.52 22.66
C LYS A 165 16.06 -22.90 21.36
N ARG A 166 16.31 -23.51 20.19
CA ARG A 166 15.97 -22.90 18.89
C ARG A 166 15.27 -23.87 17.93
N SER A 167 15.08 -25.12 18.30
CA SER A 167 14.47 -26.09 17.41
C SER A 167 13.87 -27.29 18.14
N ILE A 168 12.88 -27.91 17.52
CA ILE A 168 12.27 -29.18 17.94
C ILE A 168 12.51 -30.20 16.85
N THR A 169 13.14 -31.32 17.19
CA THR A 169 13.31 -32.46 16.28
C THR A 169 12.28 -33.53 16.62
N TYR A 170 11.50 -33.91 15.61
CA TYR A 170 10.49 -34.97 15.66
C TYR A 170 11.08 -36.23 15.03
N THR A 171 10.92 -37.38 15.67
CA THR A 171 11.45 -38.66 15.21
C THR A 171 10.42 -39.74 15.45
N VAL A 172 10.09 -40.51 14.42
CA VAL A 172 9.18 -41.66 14.52
C VAL A 172 9.78 -42.84 13.77
N SER A 173 9.52 -44.04 14.28
CA SER A 173 9.83 -45.30 13.62
C SER A 173 8.53 -46.08 13.42
N ASP A 174 8.36 -46.68 12.25
CA ASP A 174 7.30 -47.66 12.02
C ASP A 174 7.61 -49.01 12.70
N SER A 175 6.74 -50.00 12.51
CA SER A 175 6.90 -51.36 13.04
C SER A 175 7.96 -52.19 12.31
N SER A 176 8.35 -51.80 11.09
CA SER A 176 9.37 -52.41 10.25
C SER A 176 10.79 -51.90 10.56
N GLY A 177 10.89 -50.79 11.29
CA GLY A 177 12.14 -50.15 11.70
C GLY A 177 12.60 -49.01 10.80
N ASN A 178 11.79 -48.52 9.85
CA ASN A 178 12.15 -47.35 9.05
C ASN A 178 11.87 -46.08 9.87
N ILE A 179 12.73 -45.07 9.69
CA ILE A 179 12.78 -43.90 10.59
C ILE A 179 12.61 -42.61 9.78
N ALA A 180 11.72 -41.75 10.25
CA ALA A 180 11.52 -40.41 9.73
C ALA A 180 11.93 -39.35 10.74
N VAL A 181 12.51 -38.25 10.25
CA VAL A 181 12.94 -37.11 11.07
C VAL A 181 12.47 -35.80 10.42
N ALA A 182 11.84 -34.93 11.21
CA ALA A 182 11.50 -33.57 10.83
C ALA A 182 11.97 -32.57 11.88
N THR A 183 12.25 -31.33 11.50
CA THR A 183 12.72 -30.29 12.42
C THR A 183 11.90 -29.01 12.26
N ARG A 184 11.40 -28.47 13.37
CA ARG A 184 10.84 -27.11 13.44
C ARG A 184 11.88 -26.18 14.04
N GLU A 185 12.23 -25.13 13.32
CA GLU A 185 13.04 -24.02 13.85
C GLU A 185 12.13 -23.00 14.53
N ILE A 186 12.53 -22.53 15.72
CA ILE A 186 11.79 -21.55 16.52
C ILE A 186 12.48 -20.20 16.41
N GLU A 187 11.76 -19.22 15.88
CA GLU A 187 12.19 -17.83 15.84
C GLU A 187 11.53 -17.06 16.98
N TYR A 188 12.34 -16.32 17.76
CA TYR A 188 11.87 -15.57 18.93
C TYR A 188 11.78 -14.08 18.63
N ASN A 189 10.72 -13.45 19.10
CA ASN A 189 10.62 -11.99 19.13
C ASN A 189 11.55 -11.45 20.24
N ASP A 190 12.52 -10.60 19.87
CA ASP A 190 13.45 -9.97 20.80
C ASP A 190 12.88 -8.72 21.51
N GLY A 191 11.71 -8.26 21.08
CA GLY A 191 11.00 -7.10 21.60
C GLY A 191 11.61 -5.76 21.18
N ILE A 192 12.52 -5.76 20.21
CA ILE A 192 13.19 -4.53 19.75
C ILE A 192 12.39 -3.95 18.59
N ALA A 193 11.76 -2.80 18.84
CA ALA A 193 11.04 -2.06 17.82
C ALA A 193 11.97 -1.59 16.67
N PRO A 194 11.44 -1.46 15.45
CA PRO A 194 12.18 -0.89 14.33
C PRO A 194 12.53 0.59 14.61
N THR A 195 13.58 1.09 13.97
CA THR A 195 13.98 2.50 14.03
C THR A 195 13.46 3.23 12.81
N ILE A 196 12.79 4.38 13.00
CA ILE A 196 12.43 5.31 11.91
C ILE A 196 13.33 6.54 12.01
N THR A 197 13.88 6.98 10.87
CA THR A 197 14.67 8.21 10.74
C THR A 197 14.00 9.12 9.72
N LEU A 198 13.58 10.32 10.16
CA LEU A 198 13.02 11.33 9.26
C LEU A 198 14.08 11.79 8.24
N ASN A 199 13.65 11.97 7.00
CA ASN A 199 14.45 12.69 6.01
C ASN A 199 14.25 14.20 6.25
N GLY A 200 15.33 14.96 6.44
CA GLY A 200 15.21 16.39 6.74
C GLY A 200 14.67 16.69 8.15
N ASP A 201 14.13 17.89 8.34
CA ASP A 201 13.87 18.44 9.67
C ASP A 201 12.59 17.89 10.33
N SER A 202 12.64 17.60 11.63
CA SER A 202 11.46 17.23 12.43
C SER A 202 10.46 18.38 12.56
N ASP A 203 10.95 19.62 12.49
CA ASP A 203 10.16 20.83 12.69
C ASP A 203 10.27 21.72 11.45
N ILE A 204 9.14 21.91 10.76
CA ILE A 204 9.06 22.74 9.54
C ILE A 204 8.15 23.94 9.81
N THR A 205 8.62 25.14 9.47
CA THR A 205 7.80 26.35 9.52
C THR A 205 7.63 26.90 8.11
N MET A 206 6.39 27.14 7.71
CA MET A 206 6.04 27.68 6.39
C MET A 206 4.83 28.62 6.47
N ASN A 207 4.61 29.42 5.44
CA ASN A 207 3.46 30.32 5.39
C ASN A 207 2.28 29.62 4.73
N ALA A 208 1.06 29.93 5.18
CA ALA A 208 -0.15 29.41 4.57
C ALA A 208 -0.19 29.69 3.05
N GLY A 209 -0.69 28.73 2.27
CA GLY A 209 -0.71 28.75 0.81
C GLY A 209 0.56 28.22 0.13
N THR A 210 1.61 27.90 0.89
CA THR A 210 2.82 27.25 0.34
C THR A 210 2.56 25.75 0.15
N ALA A 211 2.99 25.19 -0.98
CA ALA A 211 2.94 23.73 -1.19
C ALA A 211 3.91 23.01 -0.22
N PHE A 212 3.47 21.89 0.34
CA PHE A 212 4.30 21.03 1.18
C PHE A 212 4.63 19.75 0.42
N ASP A 213 5.93 19.48 0.23
CA ASP A 213 6.44 18.23 -0.32
C ASP A 213 7.08 17.46 0.84
N ASP A 214 6.48 16.32 1.20
CA ASP A 214 6.93 15.55 2.37
C ASP A 214 8.26 14.86 2.06
N PRO A 215 9.36 15.19 2.77
CA PRO A 215 10.64 14.52 2.57
C PRO A 215 10.62 13.01 2.90
N GLY A 216 9.60 12.55 3.63
CA GLY A 216 9.43 11.17 4.06
C GLY A 216 10.39 10.76 5.18
N CYS A 217 10.64 9.47 5.28
CA CYS A 217 11.55 8.86 6.25
C CYS A 217 12.11 7.53 5.72
N THR A 218 13.09 6.97 6.43
CA THR A 218 13.57 5.60 6.24
C THR A 218 13.36 4.79 7.52
N ALA A 219 13.15 3.48 7.39
CA ALA A 219 12.98 2.60 8.55
C ALA A 219 13.81 1.31 8.43
N SER A 220 14.29 0.80 9.56
CA SER A 220 15.00 -0.49 9.61
C SER A 220 14.70 -1.27 10.88
N ASP A 221 14.67 -2.61 10.78
CA ASP A 221 14.54 -3.48 11.95
C ASP A 221 15.83 -3.54 12.80
N SER A 222 15.79 -4.28 13.92
CA SER A 222 16.92 -4.45 14.84
C SER A 222 18.14 -5.16 14.22
N LYS A 223 17.98 -5.79 13.06
CA LYS A 223 19.02 -6.51 12.31
C LYS A 223 19.53 -5.70 11.12
N GLY A 224 18.98 -4.51 10.88
CA GLY A 224 19.34 -3.63 9.77
C GLY A 224 18.66 -3.98 8.45
N ASN A 225 17.59 -4.79 8.45
CA ASN A 225 16.76 -4.98 7.26
C ASN A 225 15.92 -3.73 7.02
N ASP A 226 15.81 -3.30 5.77
CA ASP A 226 15.04 -2.12 5.37
C ASP A 226 13.54 -2.39 5.46
N LEU A 227 12.81 -1.51 6.15
CA LEU A 227 11.36 -1.52 6.31
C LEU A 227 10.71 -0.25 5.74
N THR A 228 11.43 0.57 4.98
CA THR A 228 10.98 1.89 4.53
C THR A 228 9.66 1.83 3.74
N GLU A 229 9.48 0.82 2.88
CA GLU A 229 8.23 0.64 2.11
C GLU A 229 7.04 0.18 2.96
N ALA A 230 7.28 -0.31 4.18
CA ALA A 230 6.24 -0.73 5.12
C ALA A 230 5.77 0.42 6.04
N VAL A 231 6.42 1.60 5.96
CA VAL A 231 6.02 2.77 6.74
C VAL A 231 4.66 3.26 6.27
N THR A 232 3.78 3.49 7.24
CA THR A 232 2.48 4.16 7.06
C THR A 232 2.59 5.62 7.52
N VAL A 233 1.88 6.52 6.84
CA VAL A 233 1.90 7.96 7.11
C VAL A 233 0.48 8.43 7.43
N ASP A 234 0.29 9.10 8.56
CA ASP A 234 -0.98 9.66 9.01
C ASP A 234 -0.85 11.17 9.31
N GLY A 235 -1.88 11.96 9.01
CA GLY A 235 -1.92 13.40 9.25
C GLY A 235 -2.80 14.17 8.26
N ASP A 236 -3.59 15.13 8.76
CA ASP A 236 -4.47 16.00 7.96
C ASP A 236 -3.87 17.41 7.83
N LEU A 237 -2.78 17.52 7.08
CA LEU A 237 -2.10 18.80 6.85
C LEU A 237 -2.93 19.70 5.91
N ASN A 238 -3.41 20.83 6.43
CA ASN A 238 -4.02 21.88 5.62
C ASN A 238 -3.07 23.08 5.50
N THR A 239 -2.32 23.13 4.39
CA THR A 239 -1.35 24.20 4.14
C THR A 239 -1.98 25.57 3.93
N TYR A 240 -3.30 25.69 3.79
CA TYR A 240 -4.00 26.99 3.64
C TYR A 240 -4.48 27.57 4.96
N LYS A 241 -4.49 26.78 6.03
CA LYS A 241 -4.97 27.22 7.34
C LYS A 241 -3.81 27.30 8.32
N ALA A 242 -3.62 28.48 8.91
CA ALA A 242 -2.64 28.68 9.96
C ALA A 242 -2.91 27.75 11.16
N GLY A 243 -1.85 27.20 11.72
CA GLY A 243 -1.93 26.25 12.82
C GLY A 243 -0.69 25.36 12.90
N ASP A 244 -0.66 24.54 13.94
CA ASP A 244 0.35 23.51 14.14
C ASP A 244 -0.26 22.16 13.73
N TYR A 245 0.44 21.42 12.87
CA TYR A 245 0.04 20.13 12.33
C TYR A 245 1.11 19.09 12.67
N THR A 246 0.68 17.83 12.76
CA THR A 246 1.58 16.70 12.98
C THR A 246 1.36 15.67 11.87
N ILE A 247 2.45 15.21 11.28
CA ILE A 247 2.49 14.02 10.43
C ILE A 247 3.18 12.91 11.22
N THR A 248 2.53 11.76 11.34
CA THR A 248 3.03 10.61 12.09
C THR A 248 3.41 9.49 11.12
N TYR A 249 4.66 9.05 11.19
CA TYR A 249 5.18 7.90 10.45
C TYR A 249 5.23 6.71 11.39
N SER A 250 4.65 5.58 11.00
CA SER A 250 4.56 4.38 11.84
C SER A 250 4.95 3.13 11.05
N VAL A 251 5.66 2.21 11.70
CA VAL A 251 6.06 0.93 11.09
C VAL A 251 6.04 -0.19 12.12
N THR A 252 5.63 -1.37 11.67
CA THR A 252 5.57 -2.61 12.47
C THR A 252 6.47 -3.66 11.81
N ASP A 253 7.35 -4.28 12.60
CA ASP A 253 8.19 -5.37 12.10
C ASP A 253 7.42 -6.70 11.98
N LYS A 254 8.07 -7.73 11.41
CA LYS A 254 7.47 -9.06 11.24
C LYS A 254 7.11 -9.76 12.57
N TYR A 255 7.65 -9.29 13.69
CA TYR A 255 7.40 -9.84 15.02
C TYR A 255 6.30 -9.07 15.78
N GLY A 256 5.72 -8.03 15.17
CA GLY A 256 4.69 -7.19 15.77
C GLY A 256 5.22 -6.07 16.66
N ASN A 257 6.51 -5.75 16.61
CA ASN A 257 7.06 -4.60 17.33
C ASN A 257 6.84 -3.34 16.51
N GLU A 258 6.31 -2.29 17.16
CA GLU A 258 5.90 -1.05 16.50
C GLU A 258 6.80 0.12 16.91
N SER A 259 7.02 1.05 15.99
CA SER A 259 7.55 2.37 16.31
C SER A 259 6.86 3.47 15.51
N SER A 260 6.91 4.69 16.04
CA SER A 260 6.44 5.88 15.36
C SER A 260 7.35 7.07 15.61
N VAL A 261 7.38 8.00 14.66
CA VAL A 261 8.04 9.30 14.79
C VAL A 261 7.14 10.38 14.18
N GLU A 262 7.24 11.59 14.70
CA GLU A 262 6.41 12.72 14.30
C GLU A 262 7.23 13.80 13.61
N ARG A 263 6.64 14.42 12.58
CA ARG A 263 7.09 15.69 12.01
C ARG A 263 6.06 16.76 12.35
N HIS A 264 6.52 17.84 12.98
CA HIS A 264 5.69 18.98 13.34
C HIS A 264 5.79 20.07 12.27
N ILE A 265 4.65 20.54 11.79
CA ILE A 265 4.56 21.55 10.75
C ILE A 265 3.79 22.74 11.30
N LYS A 266 4.47 23.87 11.42
CA LYS A 266 3.88 25.14 11.79
C LYS A 266 3.55 25.96 10.55
N ILE A 267 2.26 26.16 10.31
CA ILE A 267 1.74 27.04 9.27
C ILE A 267 1.49 28.42 9.88
N ASN A 268 2.32 29.39 9.51
CA ASN A 268 2.10 30.78 9.85
C ASN A 268 0.91 31.35 9.05
N PRO A 269 0.17 32.32 9.62
CA PRO A 269 -0.89 33.02 8.90
C PRO A 269 -0.41 33.61 7.57
N LEU A 270 -1.24 33.49 6.53
CA LEU A 270 -1.03 34.21 5.29
C LEU A 270 -1.13 35.70 5.61
N ARG A 271 -0.03 36.43 5.41
CA ARG A 271 0.08 37.86 5.72
C ARG A 271 1.07 38.48 4.75
N GLN A 272 0.75 39.66 4.23
CA GLN A 272 1.68 40.43 3.42
C GLN A 272 2.90 40.85 4.26
N ALA A 273 4.09 40.81 3.66
CA ALA A 273 5.32 41.25 4.31
C ALA A 273 5.23 42.73 4.77
N ASP A 274 5.93 43.08 5.85
CA ASP A 274 5.86 44.43 6.43
C ASP A 274 6.43 45.51 5.51
N THR A 275 7.35 45.14 4.62
CA THR A 275 7.89 46.02 3.59
C THR A 275 7.64 45.41 2.23
N VAL A 276 6.89 46.12 1.40
CA VAL A 276 6.56 45.73 0.03
C VAL A 276 6.67 46.97 -0.85
N SER A 277 7.16 46.78 -2.08
CA SER A 277 7.30 47.83 -3.08
C SER A 277 6.39 47.53 -4.27
N PRO A 278 5.85 48.56 -4.95
CA PRO A 278 5.05 48.34 -6.15
C PRO A 278 5.88 47.68 -7.25
N GLY A 279 5.28 46.70 -7.92
CA GLY A 279 5.87 45.95 -9.05
C GLY A 279 4.77 45.41 -9.98
N SER A 280 5.13 44.46 -10.85
CA SER A 280 4.12 43.67 -11.58
C SER A 280 3.23 42.92 -10.58
N LYS A 281 1.92 42.81 -10.86
CA LYS A 281 0.89 42.26 -9.95
C LYS A 281 0.63 43.10 -8.69
N THR A 282 0.60 44.42 -8.83
CA THR A 282 0.17 45.31 -7.74
C THR A 282 -1.34 45.51 -7.76
N VAL A 283 -1.99 45.37 -6.60
CA VAL A 283 -3.42 45.65 -6.41
C VAL A 283 -3.59 46.78 -5.40
N TYR A 284 -4.32 47.81 -5.80
CA TYR A 284 -4.82 48.86 -4.92
C TYR A 284 -6.31 48.57 -4.67
N LEU A 285 -6.61 47.95 -3.52
CA LEU A 285 -8.00 47.85 -3.07
C LEU A 285 -8.48 49.24 -2.65
N THR A 286 -9.58 49.68 -3.25
CA THR A 286 -10.16 50.99 -2.97
C THR A 286 -11.63 50.89 -2.63
N PHE A 287 -12.05 51.59 -1.58
CA PHE A 287 -13.40 51.53 -1.03
C PHE A 287 -14.02 52.92 -1.03
N ASP A 288 -15.15 53.07 -1.72
CA ASP A 288 -15.91 54.32 -1.86
C ASP A 288 -17.12 54.35 -0.91
N ASP A 289 -17.63 55.55 -0.69
CA ASP A 289 -18.85 55.90 0.07
C ASP A 289 -18.78 55.75 1.59
N GLY A 290 -17.82 54.99 2.12
CA GLY A 290 -17.59 54.82 3.55
C GLY A 290 -17.15 56.11 4.29
N PRO A 291 -17.01 56.04 5.61
CA PRO A 291 -17.20 54.84 6.44
C PRO A 291 -18.68 54.55 6.74
N GLY A 292 -18.97 53.30 7.07
CA GLY A 292 -20.30 52.83 7.46
C GLY A 292 -20.26 51.68 8.46
N GLU A 293 -21.38 50.94 8.56
CA GLU A 293 -21.58 49.85 9.52
C GLU A 293 -20.51 48.75 9.42
N TYR A 294 -20.04 48.44 8.21
CA TYR A 294 -19.15 47.30 7.94
C TYR A 294 -17.68 47.68 7.84
N THR A 295 -17.33 48.97 7.88
CA THR A 295 -15.95 49.45 7.73
C THR A 295 -15.03 48.91 8.82
N GLN A 296 -15.50 48.79 10.08
CA GLN A 296 -14.68 48.19 11.15
C GLN A 296 -14.35 46.72 10.85
N GLN A 297 -15.31 45.94 10.36
CA GLN A 297 -15.08 44.55 9.95
C GLN A 297 -14.03 44.48 8.84
N LEU A 298 -14.12 45.39 7.86
CA LEU A 298 -13.13 45.48 6.78
C LEU A 298 -11.72 45.80 7.31
N LEU A 299 -11.60 46.75 8.24
CA LEU A 299 -10.31 47.08 8.87
C LEU A 299 -9.70 45.88 9.59
N ASP A 300 -10.52 45.08 10.29
CA ASP A 300 -10.07 43.89 10.99
C ASP A 300 -9.56 42.82 9.99
N THR A 301 -10.25 42.63 8.86
CA THR A 301 -9.79 41.76 7.76
C THR A 301 -8.48 42.27 7.15
N LEU A 302 -8.37 43.55 6.83
CA LEU A 302 -7.14 44.13 6.27
C LEU A 302 -5.95 43.98 7.24
N ALA A 303 -6.19 44.18 8.54
CA ALA A 303 -5.19 44.00 9.59
C ALA A 303 -4.73 42.54 9.72
N LYS A 304 -5.65 41.57 9.66
CA LYS A 304 -5.36 40.13 9.70
C LYS A 304 -4.31 39.73 8.67
N TYR A 305 -4.38 40.30 7.46
CA TYR A 305 -3.47 40.00 6.35
C TYR A 305 -2.36 41.03 6.15
N ASN A 306 -2.26 42.05 7.01
CA ASN A 306 -1.33 43.19 6.84
C ASN A 306 -1.42 43.90 5.49
N VAL A 307 -2.61 43.91 4.92
CA VAL A 307 -2.89 44.60 3.68
C VAL A 307 -3.28 46.04 4.00
N LYS A 308 -2.80 46.97 3.18
CA LYS A 308 -3.23 48.37 3.26
C LYS A 308 -4.06 48.71 2.02
N ALA A 309 -5.14 49.45 2.24
CA ALA A 309 -6.10 49.85 1.22
C ALA A 309 -6.23 51.38 1.14
N THR A 310 -7.10 51.85 0.25
CA THR A 310 -7.48 53.26 0.13
C THR A 310 -8.98 53.43 0.35
N PHE A 311 -9.36 54.39 1.17
CA PHE A 311 -10.76 54.74 1.44
C PHE A 311 -11.03 56.11 0.83
N PHE A 312 -11.92 56.17 -0.16
CA PHE A 312 -12.46 57.43 -0.68
C PHE A 312 -13.73 57.73 0.09
N VAL A 313 -13.59 58.55 1.13
CA VAL A 313 -14.61 58.70 2.16
C VAL A 313 -15.60 59.82 1.88
N THR A 314 -16.79 59.66 2.46
CA THR A 314 -17.87 60.65 2.51
C THR A 314 -18.22 61.04 3.94
N ASP A 315 -19.13 62.02 4.08
CA ASP A 315 -19.74 62.39 5.35
C ASP A 315 -21.24 62.03 5.41
N GLY A 316 -21.66 61.02 4.63
CA GLY A 316 -23.06 60.61 4.51
C GLY A 316 -23.68 60.12 5.82
N ASN A 317 -22.86 59.57 6.73
CA ASN A 317 -23.28 59.21 8.09
C ASN A 317 -22.20 59.55 9.12
N SER A 318 -22.35 60.72 9.75
CA SER A 318 -21.38 61.23 10.72
C SER A 318 -21.17 60.35 11.96
N ASN A 319 -22.06 59.40 12.25
CA ASN A 319 -21.89 58.46 13.38
C ASN A 319 -20.67 57.55 13.20
N TYR A 320 -20.21 57.35 11.96
CA TYR A 320 -19.05 56.52 11.63
C TYR A 320 -17.78 57.35 11.40
N ARG A 321 -17.83 58.68 11.52
CA ARG A 321 -16.71 59.58 11.21
C ARG A 321 -15.43 59.27 12.00
N TYR A 322 -15.54 58.70 13.20
CA TYR A 322 -14.38 58.29 14.00
C TYR A 322 -13.53 57.19 13.33
N LEU A 323 -14.08 56.47 12.34
CA LEU A 323 -13.37 55.42 11.62
C LEU A 323 -12.30 55.98 10.67
N LEU A 324 -12.42 57.22 10.19
CA LEU A 324 -11.38 57.89 9.39
C LEU A 324 -10.04 57.92 10.16
N ALA A 325 -10.10 58.21 11.46
CA ALA A 325 -8.92 58.19 12.32
C ALA A 325 -8.34 56.76 12.45
N LYS A 326 -9.20 55.73 12.51
CA LYS A 326 -8.75 54.33 12.58
C LYS A 326 -8.14 53.86 11.26
N GLU A 327 -8.73 54.21 10.13
CA GLU A 327 -8.20 53.92 8.80
C GLU A 327 -6.78 54.49 8.65
N ALA A 328 -6.62 55.77 8.97
CA ALA A 328 -5.33 56.45 8.90
C ALA A 328 -4.31 55.87 9.91
N ALA A 329 -4.73 55.60 11.15
CA ALA A 329 -3.86 55.02 12.17
C ALA A 329 -3.41 53.59 11.82
N ALA A 330 -4.24 52.83 11.10
CA ALA A 330 -3.90 51.51 10.58
C ALA A 330 -2.95 51.56 9.36
N GLY A 331 -2.63 52.76 8.86
CA GLY A 331 -1.73 52.98 7.73
C GLY A 331 -2.40 52.85 6.36
N HIS A 332 -3.73 52.94 6.30
CA HIS A 332 -4.47 53.05 5.05
C HIS A 332 -4.44 54.49 4.54
N THR A 333 -4.67 54.65 3.24
CA THR A 333 -4.86 55.99 2.66
C THR A 333 -6.31 56.42 2.84
N VAL A 334 -6.53 57.55 3.48
CA VAL A 334 -7.83 58.20 3.57
C VAL A 334 -7.85 59.36 2.57
N ALA A 335 -8.75 59.28 1.59
CA ALA A 335 -8.84 60.17 0.43
C ALA A 335 -10.26 60.72 0.27
N ILE A 336 -10.42 61.77 -0.52
CA ILE A 336 -11.71 62.47 -0.66
C ILE A 336 -12.59 61.75 -1.69
N HIS A 337 -13.84 61.44 -1.35
CA HIS A 337 -14.88 61.20 -2.35
C HIS A 337 -15.76 62.44 -2.55
N SER A 338 -16.52 62.81 -1.51
CA SER A 338 -17.39 63.98 -1.43
C SER A 338 -17.97 64.06 -0.03
N ALA A 339 -18.19 65.25 0.53
CA ALA A 339 -18.85 65.35 1.85
C ALA A 339 -20.32 64.90 1.76
N THR A 340 -21.05 65.41 0.77
CA THR A 340 -22.50 65.16 0.64
C THR A 340 -22.84 63.95 -0.22
N HIS A 341 -21.98 63.61 -1.17
CA HIS A 341 -22.25 62.65 -2.26
C HIS A 341 -23.56 62.95 -3.03
N ASP A 342 -24.02 64.21 -3.01
CA ASP A 342 -25.21 64.66 -3.75
C ASP A 342 -24.81 65.20 -5.12
N TYR A 343 -24.95 64.35 -6.13
CA TYR A 343 -24.67 64.66 -7.53
C TYR A 343 -25.29 65.99 -8.00
N LYS A 344 -26.51 66.32 -7.55
CA LYS A 344 -27.19 67.55 -7.96
C LYS A 344 -26.48 68.78 -7.42
N TYR A 345 -26.01 68.72 -6.18
CA TYR A 345 -25.31 69.83 -5.55
C TYR A 345 -23.88 69.93 -6.07
N ILE A 346 -23.08 68.86 -5.93
CA ILE A 346 -21.64 68.89 -6.21
C ILE A 346 -21.34 69.14 -7.69
N TYR A 347 -22.25 68.78 -8.61
CA TYR A 347 -22.08 69.04 -10.04
C TYR A 347 -22.92 70.21 -10.57
N SER A 348 -23.52 71.02 -9.70
CA SER A 348 -24.23 72.25 -10.12
C SER A 348 -23.28 73.34 -10.63
N SER A 349 -22.06 73.43 -10.08
CA SER A 349 -21.03 74.40 -10.45
C SER A 349 -19.65 73.97 -9.92
N CYS A 350 -18.57 74.57 -10.43
CA CYS A 350 -17.23 74.33 -9.89
C CYS A 350 -17.12 74.79 -8.42
N ASP A 351 -17.75 75.91 -8.06
CA ASP A 351 -17.73 76.44 -6.70
C ASP A 351 -18.39 75.47 -5.73
N ALA A 352 -19.57 74.93 -6.08
CA ALA A 352 -20.26 73.92 -5.26
C ALA A 352 -19.42 72.64 -5.10
N TYR A 353 -18.75 72.19 -6.17
CA TYR A 353 -17.85 71.04 -6.08
C TYR A 353 -16.70 71.30 -5.09
N PHE A 354 -16.03 72.46 -5.19
CA PHE A 354 -14.91 72.78 -4.32
C PHE A 354 -15.32 73.11 -2.89
N GLU A 355 -16.52 73.64 -2.67
CA GLU A 355 -17.09 73.80 -1.33
C GLU A 355 -17.26 72.43 -0.65
N ASP A 356 -17.88 71.48 -1.34
CA ASP A 356 -18.07 70.11 -0.85
C ASP A 356 -16.74 69.36 -0.64
N LEU A 357 -15.83 69.46 -1.61
CA LEU A 357 -14.50 68.86 -1.53
C LEU A 357 -13.71 69.42 -0.35
N ASN A 358 -13.70 70.75 -0.15
CA ASN A 358 -12.99 71.36 0.96
C ASN A 358 -13.60 70.97 2.30
N ARG A 359 -14.92 70.90 2.40
CA ARG A 359 -15.60 70.38 3.59
C ARG A 359 -15.13 68.96 3.93
N MET A 360 -15.09 68.05 2.96
CA MET A 360 -14.61 66.69 3.21
C MET A 360 -13.11 66.67 3.57
N SER A 361 -12.31 67.49 2.90
CA SER A 361 -10.89 67.65 3.20
C SER A 361 -10.64 68.14 4.62
N ASP A 362 -11.47 69.05 5.14
CA ASP A 362 -11.38 69.54 6.51
C ASP A 362 -11.79 68.46 7.53
N ILE A 363 -12.86 67.70 7.25
CA ILE A 363 -13.26 66.56 8.07
C ILE A 363 -12.14 65.52 8.16
N ILE A 364 -11.53 65.14 7.03
CA ILE A 364 -10.40 64.19 7.03
C ILE A 364 -9.22 64.77 7.82
N THR A 365 -8.92 66.06 7.66
CA THR A 365 -7.82 66.72 8.39
C THR A 365 -8.06 66.73 9.90
N GLU A 366 -9.29 66.99 10.33
CA GLU A 366 -9.69 66.97 11.73
C GLU A 366 -9.52 65.58 12.35
N GLN A 367 -9.92 64.52 11.63
CA GLN A 367 -9.84 63.15 12.14
C GLN A 367 -8.42 62.56 12.10
N THR A 368 -7.62 62.91 11.08
CA THR A 368 -6.34 62.23 10.81
C THR A 368 -5.11 63.09 11.10
N GLY A 369 -5.30 64.40 11.30
CA GLY A 369 -4.21 65.38 11.42
C GLY A 369 -3.48 65.66 10.09
N LYS A 370 -3.92 65.09 8.96
CA LYS A 370 -3.28 65.24 7.65
C LYS A 370 -4.30 65.65 6.60
N ARG A 371 -3.97 66.70 5.83
CA ARG A 371 -4.80 67.11 4.71
C ARG A 371 -4.64 66.12 3.54
N PRO A 372 -5.73 65.50 3.05
CA PRO A 372 -5.65 64.53 1.96
C PRO A 372 -5.23 65.22 0.66
N LYS A 373 -4.52 64.46 -0.20
CA LYS A 373 -4.06 64.89 -1.53
C LYS A 373 -4.69 64.08 -2.67
N LEU A 374 -5.36 62.99 -2.32
CA LEU A 374 -5.98 62.08 -3.27
C LEU A 374 -7.49 62.26 -3.23
N LEU A 375 -8.13 62.08 -4.38
CA LEU A 375 -9.59 62.06 -4.48
C LEU A 375 -10.10 61.08 -5.53
N ARG A 376 -11.38 60.75 -5.46
CA ARG A 376 -12.12 60.09 -6.54
C ARG A 376 -13.43 60.83 -6.74
N PHE A 377 -13.71 61.23 -7.97
CA PHE A 377 -14.97 61.90 -8.31
C PHE A 377 -16.15 60.96 -8.08
N PRO A 378 -17.27 61.40 -7.47
CA PRO A 378 -18.51 60.64 -7.47
C PRO A 378 -18.95 60.25 -8.88
N GLY A 379 -19.06 58.94 -9.12
CA GLY A 379 -19.34 58.36 -10.43
C GLY A 379 -18.13 58.23 -11.38
N GLY A 380 -16.93 58.58 -10.90
CA GLY A 380 -15.69 58.61 -11.68
C GLY A 380 -15.57 59.86 -12.57
N SER A 381 -14.35 60.12 -13.08
CA SER A 381 -14.08 61.22 -14.01
C SER A 381 -14.88 61.10 -15.33
N SER A 382 -15.27 59.87 -15.67
CA SER A 382 -16.07 59.50 -16.83
C SER A 382 -17.57 59.62 -16.64
N ASN A 383 -18.05 60.10 -15.49
CA ASN A 383 -19.49 60.15 -15.21
C ASN A 383 -20.24 61.03 -16.23
N THR A 384 -21.44 60.61 -16.59
CA THR A 384 -22.35 61.38 -17.47
C THR A 384 -23.51 62.00 -16.71
N ILE A 385 -23.72 61.63 -15.44
CA ILE A 385 -24.80 62.17 -14.61
C ILE A 385 -24.65 63.68 -14.39
N SER A 386 -23.41 64.16 -14.28
CA SER A 386 -23.09 65.59 -14.16
C SER A 386 -23.63 66.44 -15.32
N LYS A 387 -23.85 65.87 -16.51
CA LYS A 387 -24.46 66.58 -17.67
C LYS A 387 -25.86 67.12 -17.36
N GLN A 388 -26.59 66.48 -16.44
CA GLN A 388 -27.93 66.90 -16.05
C GLN A 388 -27.92 68.22 -15.26
N TYR A 389 -26.78 68.56 -14.66
CA TYR A 389 -26.65 69.71 -13.76
C TYR A 389 -25.77 70.80 -14.36
N CYS A 390 -24.63 70.44 -14.94
CA CYS A 390 -23.72 71.37 -15.59
C CYS A 390 -22.93 70.70 -16.72
N SER A 391 -23.15 71.15 -17.95
CA SER A 391 -22.42 70.64 -19.12
C SER A 391 -20.96 71.06 -19.08
N ARG A 392 -20.06 70.16 -19.48
CA ARG A 392 -18.59 70.32 -19.49
C ARG A 392 -17.93 70.44 -18.13
N ILE A 393 -18.66 70.23 -17.03
CA ILE A 393 -18.11 70.41 -15.69
C ILE A 393 -16.97 69.44 -15.41
N MET A 394 -17.03 68.18 -15.86
CA MET A 394 -15.95 67.21 -15.60
C MET A 394 -14.67 67.56 -16.36
N SER A 395 -14.79 68.07 -17.59
CA SER A 395 -13.66 68.61 -18.36
C SER A 395 -12.95 69.76 -17.63
N VAL A 396 -13.69 70.57 -16.87
CA VAL A 396 -13.12 71.66 -16.06
C VAL A 396 -12.54 71.12 -14.75
N LEU A 397 -13.31 70.31 -14.02
CA LEU A 397 -12.94 69.83 -12.69
C LEU A 397 -11.70 68.94 -12.71
N THR A 398 -11.57 68.03 -13.68
CA THR A 398 -10.39 67.14 -13.78
C THR A 398 -9.08 67.93 -13.92
N LYS A 399 -9.10 69.08 -14.60
CA LYS A 399 -7.97 70.00 -14.65
C LYS A 399 -7.83 70.80 -13.35
N ALA A 400 -8.94 71.38 -12.87
CA ALA A 400 -8.94 72.29 -11.73
C ALA A 400 -8.46 71.62 -10.43
N VAL A 401 -8.83 70.36 -10.19
CA VAL A 401 -8.34 69.62 -9.01
C VAL A 401 -6.83 69.40 -9.07
N SER A 402 -6.28 69.10 -10.26
CA SER A 402 -4.84 68.96 -10.45
C SER A 402 -4.10 70.30 -10.30
N ASP A 403 -4.66 71.41 -10.79
CA ASP A 403 -4.11 72.75 -10.58
C ASP A 403 -4.07 73.13 -9.08
N GLN A 404 -4.99 72.59 -8.26
CA GLN A 404 -4.99 72.74 -6.80
C GLN A 404 -4.09 71.73 -6.06
N GLY A 405 -3.34 70.89 -6.78
CA GLY A 405 -2.42 69.92 -6.21
C GLY A 405 -3.08 68.63 -5.70
N TYR A 406 -4.31 68.34 -6.14
CA TYR A 406 -4.94 67.03 -5.93
C TYR A 406 -4.62 66.06 -7.05
N LYS A 407 -4.53 64.79 -6.71
CA LYS A 407 -4.46 63.68 -7.66
C LYS A 407 -5.74 62.86 -7.59
N TYR A 408 -6.45 62.75 -8.71
CA TYR A 408 -7.64 61.92 -8.78
C TYR A 408 -7.32 60.51 -9.29
N PHE A 409 -8.10 59.52 -8.87
CA PHE A 409 -8.01 58.13 -9.32
C PHE A 409 -9.39 57.59 -9.68
N ASP A 410 -9.50 56.99 -10.86
CA ASP A 410 -10.62 56.12 -11.23
C ASP A 410 -10.27 54.66 -10.86
N TRP A 411 -10.73 53.68 -11.64
CA TRP A 411 -10.45 52.26 -11.44
C TRP A 411 -10.24 51.56 -12.79
N ASN A 412 -9.61 50.38 -12.81
CA ASN A 412 -9.58 49.53 -14.01
C ASN A 412 -10.15 48.13 -13.73
N VAL A 413 -10.39 47.80 -12.46
CA VAL A 413 -11.09 46.59 -12.04
C VAL A 413 -12.38 46.99 -11.33
N SER A 414 -13.50 46.54 -11.88
CA SER A 414 -14.82 46.73 -11.27
C SER A 414 -15.22 45.46 -10.52
N SER A 415 -15.59 45.60 -9.24
CA SER A 415 -16.18 44.51 -8.47
C SER A 415 -17.62 44.18 -8.90
N GLY A 416 -18.32 45.14 -9.50
CA GLY A 416 -19.74 45.06 -9.82
C GLY A 416 -20.67 45.49 -8.68
N ASP A 417 -20.15 45.80 -7.49
CA ASP A 417 -20.96 46.11 -6.29
C ASP A 417 -21.68 47.47 -6.32
N ALA A 418 -21.25 48.38 -7.21
CA ALA A 418 -21.95 49.60 -7.58
C ALA A 418 -23.11 49.36 -8.57
N GLY A 419 -23.09 48.22 -9.26
CA GLY A 419 -24.03 47.83 -10.31
C GLY A 419 -25.06 46.81 -9.82
N GLY A 420 -25.28 45.76 -10.60
CA GLY A 420 -26.29 44.73 -10.31
C GLY A 420 -25.84 43.64 -9.34
N THR A 421 -24.55 43.54 -9.04
CA THR A 421 -24.01 42.47 -8.20
C THR A 421 -24.39 42.68 -6.74
N THR A 422 -24.93 41.63 -6.12
CA THR A 422 -25.31 41.61 -4.68
C THR A 422 -24.78 40.38 -3.93
N SER A 423 -23.96 39.56 -4.58
CA SER A 423 -23.39 38.32 -4.03
C SER A 423 -21.89 38.47 -3.75
N THR A 424 -21.45 37.99 -2.59
CA THR A 424 -20.03 37.94 -2.20
C THR A 424 -19.19 37.16 -3.21
N SER A 425 -19.66 36.00 -3.67
CA SER A 425 -18.91 35.17 -4.62
C SER A 425 -18.78 35.82 -6.00
N GLU A 426 -19.79 36.59 -6.42
CA GLU A 426 -19.74 37.31 -7.70
C GLU A 426 -18.77 38.50 -7.64
N VAL A 427 -18.76 39.26 -6.52
CA VAL A 427 -17.74 40.28 -6.25
C VAL A 427 -16.34 39.68 -6.32
N TYR A 428 -16.11 38.57 -5.61
CA TYR A 428 -14.85 37.85 -5.65
C TYR A 428 -14.45 37.49 -7.09
N ASN A 429 -15.33 36.82 -7.85
CA ASN A 429 -15.03 36.37 -9.21
C ASN A 429 -14.72 37.55 -10.17
N ASN A 430 -15.47 38.65 -10.06
CA ASN A 430 -15.25 39.85 -10.86
C ASN A 430 -13.90 40.49 -10.55
N VAL A 431 -13.55 40.63 -9.27
CA VAL A 431 -12.26 41.19 -8.85
C VAL A 431 -11.11 40.28 -9.30
N ILE A 432 -11.18 38.97 -9.03
CA ILE A 432 -10.13 38.02 -9.41
C ILE A 432 -9.91 38.00 -10.93
N SER A 433 -10.98 37.97 -11.72
CA SER A 433 -10.87 38.01 -13.19
C SER A 433 -10.28 39.34 -13.66
N GLY A 434 -10.68 40.46 -13.05
CA GLY A 434 -10.18 41.78 -13.41
C GLY A 434 -8.71 41.98 -13.08
N ILE A 435 -8.26 41.61 -11.87
CA ILE A 435 -6.86 41.80 -11.48
C ILE A 435 -5.90 40.93 -12.31
N GLN A 436 -6.35 39.78 -12.81
CA GLN A 436 -5.57 38.95 -13.74
C GLN A 436 -5.33 39.59 -15.11
N SER A 437 -6.16 40.56 -15.49
CA SER A 437 -6.04 41.25 -16.78
C SER A 437 -5.07 42.45 -16.76
N HIS A 438 -4.51 42.78 -15.59
CA HIS A 438 -3.69 43.98 -15.39
C HIS A 438 -2.49 43.73 -14.46
N ASP A 439 -1.32 44.24 -14.84
CA ASP A 439 -0.15 44.23 -13.97
C ASP A 439 -0.32 45.17 -12.75
N ILE A 440 -1.08 46.25 -12.93
CA ILE A 440 -1.42 47.20 -11.88
C ILE A 440 -2.92 47.40 -11.89
N SER A 441 -3.56 47.01 -10.80
CA SER A 441 -5.02 47.05 -10.63
C SER A 441 -5.42 48.07 -9.59
N VAL A 442 -6.36 48.94 -9.92
CA VAL A 442 -7.10 49.77 -8.96
C VAL A 442 -8.52 49.23 -8.95
N VAL A 443 -8.89 48.58 -7.84
CA VAL A 443 -10.16 47.86 -7.68
C VAL A 443 -11.18 48.78 -7.02
N LEU A 444 -12.33 48.98 -7.65
CA LEU A 444 -13.46 49.69 -7.06
C LEU A 444 -14.35 48.73 -6.26
N GLN A 445 -14.51 49.00 -4.98
CA GLN A 445 -15.49 48.40 -4.06
C GLN A 445 -16.14 49.49 -3.18
N HIS A 446 -17.17 49.12 -2.43
CA HIS A 446 -17.86 50.00 -1.48
C HIS A 446 -17.96 49.31 -0.12
N ASP A 447 -17.35 49.87 0.92
CA ASP A 447 -17.29 49.31 2.27
C ASP A 447 -18.60 49.49 3.06
N ILE A 448 -19.56 50.24 2.52
CA ILE A 448 -20.93 50.33 3.03
C ILE A 448 -21.82 49.13 2.64
N LYS A 449 -21.27 48.14 1.91
CA LYS A 449 -22.01 46.95 1.43
C LYS A 449 -21.42 45.67 2.02
N LEU A 450 -22.16 45.01 2.91
CA LEU A 450 -21.68 43.80 3.61
C LEU A 450 -21.20 42.70 2.66
N PHE A 451 -21.92 42.44 1.57
CA PHE A 451 -21.53 41.41 0.61
C PHE A 451 -20.20 41.71 -0.10
N SER A 452 -19.85 42.99 -0.29
CA SER A 452 -18.57 43.43 -0.85
C SER A 452 -17.44 43.31 0.17
N VAL A 453 -17.69 43.75 1.42
CA VAL A 453 -16.73 43.60 2.53
C VAL A 453 -16.40 42.12 2.78
N ASN A 454 -17.41 41.25 2.78
CA ASN A 454 -17.22 39.81 2.97
C ASN A 454 -16.34 39.16 1.87
N ALA A 455 -16.24 39.76 0.68
CA ALA A 455 -15.43 39.20 -0.40
C ALA A 455 -13.93 39.51 -0.25
N VAL A 456 -13.58 40.52 0.54
CA VAL A 456 -12.21 41.06 0.62
C VAL A 456 -11.22 40.03 1.17
N GLU A 457 -11.65 39.21 2.13
CA GLU A 457 -10.78 38.16 2.69
C GLU A 457 -10.34 37.17 1.61
N ASP A 458 -11.27 36.61 0.85
CA ASP A 458 -10.96 35.65 -0.21
C ASP A 458 -10.14 36.30 -1.34
N ILE A 459 -10.40 37.56 -1.67
CA ILE A 459 -9.60 38.33 -2.64
C ILE A 459 -8.15 38.45 -2.18
N ILE A 460 -7.93 38.79 -0.90
CA ILE A 460 -6.58 38.92 -0.34
C ILE A 460 -5.87 37.56 -0.30
N VAL A 461 -6.56 36.52 0.18
CA VAL A 461 -6.00 35.17 0.26
C VAL A 461 -5.55 34.69 -1.12
N TRP A 462 -6.43 34.78 -2.11
CA TRP A 462 -6.10 34.39 -3.47
C TRP A 462 -4.97 35.23 -4.05
N GLY A 463 -5.02 36.56 -3.86
CA GLY A 463 -4.01 37.48 -4.37
C GLY A 463 -2.63 37.17 -3.82
N LEU A 464 -2.49 37.05 -2.50
CA LEU A 464 -1.20 36.74 -1.86
C LEU A 464 -0.67 35.37 -2.30
N ALA A 465 -1.53 34.35 -2.38
CA ALA A 465 -1.13 33.02 -2.86
C ALA A 465 -0.67 33.02 -4.33
N ASN A 466 -1.13 33.98 -5.15
CA ASN A 466 -0.78 34.11 -6.57
C ASN A 466 0.29 35.20 -6.84
N GLY A 467 0.96 35.66 -5.79
CA GLY A 467 2.08 36.60 -5.86
C GLY A 467 1.69 38.05 -6.11
N TYR A 468 0.42 38.43 -5.86
CA TYR A 468 0.01 39.83 -5.88
C TYR A 468 0.44 40.55 -4.60
N THR A 469 0.72 41.84 -4.75
CA THR A 469 1.03 42.74 -3.63
C THR A 469 -0.09 43.77 -3.51
N PHE A 470 -0.62 43.96 -2.31
CA PHE A 470 -1.66 44.92 -2.01
C PHE A 470 -1.08 46.19 -1.37
N LEU A 471 -1.30 47.33 -2.01
CA LEU A 471 -0.78 48.62 -1.55
C LEU A 471 -1.89 49.65 -1.40
N PRO A 472 -1.72 50.64 -0.51
CA PRO A 472 -2.57 51.81 -0.51
C PRO A 472 -2.11 52.76 -1.63
N LEU A 473 -3.03 53.54 -2.19
CA LEU A 473 -2.67 54.59 -3.15
C LEU A 473 -1.91 55.69 -2.44
N THR A 474 -0.91 56.24 -3.11
CA THR A 474 -0.12 57.38 -2.64
C THR A 474 0.01 58.41 -3.77
N GLU A 475 0.56 59.58 -3.48
CA GLU A 475 0.79 60.62 -4.49
C GLU A 475 1.70 60.14 -5.64
N SER A 476 2.59 59.17 -5.38
CA SER A 476 3.48 58.56 -6.37
C SER A 476 2.87 57.35 -7.10
N SER A 477 1.75 56.80 -6.65
CA SER A 477 1.08 55.67 -7.31
C SER A 477 0.68 56.02 -8.75
N PRO A 478 0.79 55.10 -9.72
CA PRO A 478 0.35 55.37 -11.09
C PRO A 478 -1.16 55.66 -11.13
N ALA A 479 -1.55 56.75 -11.79
CA ALA A 479 -2.94 57.13 -11.88
C ALA A 479 -3.64 56.30 -12.96
N ILE A 480 -4.79 55.70 -12.60
CA ILE A 480 -5.73 55.11 -13.54
C ILE A 480 -6.82 56.16 -13.80
N HIS A 481 -6.91 56.66 -15.03
CA HIS A 481 -7.88 57.66 -15.44
C HIS A 481 -8.74 57.14 -16.57
N HIS A 482 -10.05 57.29 -16.43
CA HIS A 482 -10.99 57.07 -17.52
C HIS A 482 -10.99 58.25 -18.51
N GLY A 483 -11.67 58.05 -19.65
CA GLY A 483 -12.01 59.16 -20.54
C GLY A 483 -13.06 60.08 -19.91
N VAL A 484 -12.82 61.39 -19.95
CA VAL A 484 -13.78 62.39 -19.46
C VAL A 484 -14.93 62.53 -20.46
N ASN A 485 -16.16 62.29 -19.99
CA ASN A 485 -17.33 62.19 -20.87
C ASN A 485 -18.31 63.37 -20.76
N ASN A 486 -18.06 64.36 -19.91
CA ASN A 486 -18.86 65.58 -19.78
C ASN A 486 -18.03 66.85 -20.05
#